data_AF-A0A2W4QSU5-F1
#
_entry.id   AF-A0A2W4QSU5-F1
#
_cell.length_a   1.000
_cell.length_b   1.000
_cell.length_c   1.000
_cell.angle_alpha   90.00
_cell.angle_beta   90.00
_cell.angle_gamma   90.00
#
_symmetry.space_group_name_H-M   'P 1'
#
loop_
_entity.id
_entity.type
_entity.pdbx_description
1 polymer ?
#
loop_
_entity_poly.entity_id
_entity_poly.type
_entity_poly.pdbx_seq_one_letter_code
_entity_poly.pdbx_strand_id
1 'polypeptide(L)'
;MAAFNPQKHLIQLKGKWYLETKYRIQWFREDHPRGCISTEVISFDPVIVKATVYDGEGAVLATAHAGAIDKGNAVWSGRGVEKSETAAIGRALAHAGYGTQFAGVKDTTSTPATSENRLDRAPTSVAPRRNGSASSDDLRDKDVASRFIQRWRAQALSDSEVLAALGVTKLSEWTKGRKAADEAVNAWLAGKVSEETA
;
A
#
# COMPACT_ATOMS: atom_id res chain seq x y z
N MET A 1 28.18 -18.50 22.57
CA MET A 1 26.72 -18.23 22.59
C MET A 1 26.08 -19.08 21.51
N ALA A 2 24.86 -19.59 21.71
CA ALA A 2 24.14 -20.27 20.63
C ALA A 2 23.73 -19.24 19.58
N ALA A 3 23.83 -19.59 18.29
CA ALA A 3 23.41 -18.72 17.20
C ALA A 3 21.88 -18.45 17.28
N PHE A 4 21.47 -17.24 16.90
CA PHE A 4 20.07 -16.86 16.79
C PHE A 4 19.26 -17.89 16.00
N ASN A 5 18.14 -18.36 16.55
CA ASN A 5 17.22 -19.25 15.84
C ASN A 5 15.94 -18.49 15.46
N PRO A 6 15.80 -18.03 14.21
CA PRO A 6 14.65 -17.22 13.79
C PRO A 6 13.32 -17.98 13.86
N GLN A 7 13.34 -19.32 13.75
CA GLN A 7 12.13 -20.15 13.77
C GLN A 7 11.39 -20.05 15.12
N LYS A 8 12.12 -19.86 16.22
CA LYS A 8 11.54 -19.71 17.58
C LYS A 8 10.77 -18.40 17.77
N HIS A 9 10.95 -17.45 16.86
CA HIS A 9 10.40 -16.10 16.94
C HIS A 9 9.36 -15.81 15.86
N LEU A 10 8.97 -16.84 15.09
CA LEU A 10 7.92 -16.73 14.09
C LEU A 10 6.54 -16.64 14.74
N ILE A 11 5.73 -15.72 14.23
CA ILE A 11 4.31 -15.61 14.56
C ILE A 11 3.47 -15.87 13.32
N GLN A 12 2.19 -16.25 13.52
CA GLN A 12 1.23 -16.25 12.43
C GLN A 12 0.56 -14.89 12.33
N LEU A 13 0.67 -14.27 11.16
CA LEU A 13 0.00 -13.02 10.84
C LEU A 13 -0.85 -13.23 9.59
N LYS A 14 -2.18 -13.15 9.73
CA LYS A 14 -3.15 -13.37 8.63
C LYS A 14 -2.90 -14.67 7.86
N GLY A 15 -2.63 -15.77 8.59
CA GLY A 15 -2.42 -17.10 8.00
C GLY A 15 -1.04 -17.32 7.36
N LYS A 16 -0.10 -16.37 7.46
CA LYS A 16 1.28 -16.53 7.00
C LYS A 16 2.26 -16.43 8.15
N TRP A 17 3.33 -17.21 8.08
CA TRP A 17 4.46 -17.04 9.00
C TRP A 17 5.10 -15.66 8.79
N TYR A 18 5.46 -15.02 9.90
CA TYR A 18 6.05 -13.69 9.90
C TYR A 18 7.07 -13.57 11.03
N LEU A 19 8.28 -13.11 10.67
CA LEU A 19 9.31 -12.71 11.62
C LEU A 19 9.25 -11.20 11.82
N GLU A 20 8.93 -10.75 13.03
CA GLU A 20 8.82 -9.33 13.39
C GLU A 20 10.18 -8.59 13.27
N THR A 21 10.14 -7.30 12.94
CA THR A 21 11.35 -6.47 12.74
C THR A 21 12.30 -6.51 13.94
N LYS A 22 11.79 -6.51 15.18
CA LYS A 22 12.62 -6.60 16.39
C LYS A 22 13.53 -7.84 16.42
N TYR A 23 13.02 -8.98 15.94
CA TYR A 23 13.78 -10.23 15.89
C TYR A 23 14.74 -10.28 14.70
N ARG A 24 14.43 -9.57 13.60
CA ARG A 24 15.39 -9.36 12.51
C ARG A 24 16.57 -8.52 12.95
N ILE A 25 16.33 -7.49 13.78
CA ILE A 25 17.39 -6.67 14.37
C ILE A 25 18.25 -7.52 15.30
N GLN A 26 17.64 -8.34 16.16
CA GLN A 26 18.39 -9.25 17.03
C GLN A 26 19.25 -10.21 16.22
N TRP A 27 18.69 -10.86 15.20
CA TRP A 27 19.43 -11.76 14.31
C TRP A 27 20.63 -11.06 13.67
N PHE A 28 20.40 -9.88 13.07
CA PHE A 28 21.46 -9.09 12.47
C PHE A 28 22.54 -8.69 13.48
N ARG A 29 22.18 -8.33 14.71
CA ARG A 29 23.15 -7.93 15.75
C ARG A 29 24.00 -9.09 16.26
N GLU A 30 23.46 -10.31 16.27
CA GLU A 30 24.23 -11.50 16.61
C GLU A 30 25.22 -11.88 15.50
N ASP A 31 24.84 -11.70 14.23
CA ASP A 31 25.66 -12.03 13.06
C ASP A 31 26.70 -10.93 12.72
N HIS A 32 26.30 -9.66 12.86
CA HIS A 32 27.14 -8.48 12.66
C HIS A 32 27.15 -7.60 13.93
N PRO A 33 27.96 -7.95 14.96
CA PRO A 33 28.01 -7.19 16.21
C PRO A 33 28.39 -5.72 16.03
N ARG A 34 29.26 -5.43 15.04
CA ARG A 34 29.67 -4.07 14.66
C ARG A 34 28.78 -3.45 13.59
N GLY A 35 27.80 -4.19 13.07
CA GLY A 35 26.90 -3.71 12.02
C GLY A 35 26.10 -2.49 12.45
N CYS A 36 25.61 -1.72 11.48
CA CYS A 36 24.86 -0.51 11.74
C CYS A 36 23.57 -0.46 10.91
N ILE A 37 22.51 0.09 11.48
CA ILE A 37 21.26 0.39 10.77
C ILE A 37 21.07 1.90 10.89
N SER A 38 21.15 2.61 9.77
CA SER A 38 20.96 4.06 9.69
C SER A 38 19.65 4.37 8.99
N THR A 39 18.84 5.24 9.57
CA THR A 39 17.57 5.69 9.01
C THR A 39 17.61 7.17 8.69
N GLU A 40 16.92 7.57 7.61
CA GLU A 40 16.82 8.94 7.16
C GLU A 40 15.40 9.21 6.67
N VAL A 41 14.77 10.29 7.16
CA VAL A 41 13.49 10.76 6.64
C VAL A 41 13.76 11.50 5.33
N ILE A 42 13.25 10.96 4.23
CA ILE A 42 13.42 11.50 2.87
C ILE A 42 12.33 12.52 2.52
N SER A 43 11.12 12.33 3.06
CA SER A 43 9.98 13.22 2.84
C SER A 43 9.05 13.13 4.04
N PHE A 44 8.39 14.24 4.37
CA PHE A 44 7.32 14.30 5.37
C PHE A 44 5.91 14.29 4.74
N ASP A 45 5.79 14.61 3.44
CA ASP A 45 4.50 14.58 2.73
C ASP A 45 4.65 14.09 1.27
N PRO A 46 4.30 12.82 0.99
CA PRO A 46 3.99 11.77 1.96
C PRO A 46 5.23 11.41 2.80
N VAL A 47 5.03 10.80 3.97
CA VAL A 47 6.16 10.36 4.79
C VAL A 47 6.89 9.22 4.08
N ILE A 48 8.21 9.39 3.87
CA ILE A 48 9.10 8.39 3.29
C ILE A 48 10.35 8.31 4.16
N VAL A 49 10.72 7.10 4.57
CA VAL A 49 11.94 6.81 5.32
C VAL A 49 12.80 5.84 4.53
N LYS A 50 14.10 6.12 4.46
CA LYS A 50 15.16 5.24 3.96
C LYS A 50 15.84 4.56 5.15
N ALA A 51 16.12 3.28 5.04
CA ALA A 51 16.96 2.54 5.98
C ALA A 51 18.13 1.90 5.23
N THR A 52 19.34 2.05 5.75
CA THR A 52 20.57 1.45 5.20
C THR A 52 21.23 0.59 6.27
N VAL A 53 21.57 -0.64 5.90
CA VAL A 53 22.23 -1.62 6.77
C VAL A 53 23.68 -1.76 6.34
N TYR A 54 24.60 -1.68 7.29
CA TYR A 54 26.04 -1.78 7.10
C TYR A 54 26.59 -2.97 7.88
N ASP A 55 27.61 -3.64 7.34
CA ASP A 55 28.28 -4.79 7.99
C ASP A 55 29.12 -4.42 9.22
N GLY A 56 29.48 -3.15 9.38
CA GLY A 56 30.35 -2.65 10.44
C GLY A 56 31.82 -2.48 10.01
N GLU A 57 32.14 -2.83 8.77
CA GLU A 57 33.44 -2.60 8.12
C GLU A 57 33.35 -1.49 7.05
N GLY A 58 32.14 -0.96 6.85
CA GLY A 58 31.86 0.18 5.97
C GLY A 58 31.12 -0.21 4.71
N ALA A 59 30.90 -1.51 4.45
CA ALA A 59 30.13 -1.94 3.30
C ALA A 59 28.62 -1.83 3.58
N VAL A 60 27.87 -1.41 2.56
CA VAL A 60 26.41 -1.41 2.60
C VAL A 60 25.92 -2.82 2.24
N LEU A 61 25.23 -3.46 3.18
CA LEU A 61 24.58 -4.76 2.96
C LEU A 61 23.25 -4.60 2.21
N ALA A 62 22.47 -3.58 2.57
CA ALA A 62 21.20 -3.30 1.90
C ALA A 62 20.68 -1.89 2.19
N THR A 63 19.87 -1.38 1.28
CA THR A 63 19.06 -0.17 1.49
C THR A 63 17.62 -0.47 1.12
N ALA A 64 16.67 0.07 1.88
CA ALA A 64 15.25 0.01 1.55
C ALA A 64 14.53 1.29 1.94
N HIS A 65 13.36 1.51 1.32
CA HIS A 65 12.48 2.62 1.62
C HIS A 65 11.11 2.10 2.04
N ALA A 66 10.42 2.86 2.88
CA ALA A 66 9.01 2.67 3.16
C ALA A 66 8.34 4.02 3.41
N GLY A 67 7.04 4.08 3.16
CA GLY A 67 6.26 5.29 3.38
C GLY A 67 4.88 5.00 3.96
N ALA A 68 4.30 6.04 4.53
CA ALA A 68 2.97 6.04 5.10
C ALA A 68 2.19 7.25 4.57
N ILE A 69 0.93 7.01 4.22
CA ILE A 69 -0.01 8.07 3.86
C ILE A 69 -1.01 8.16 5.01
N ASP A 70 -0.99 9.29 5.73
CA ASP A 70 -1.97 9.56 6.77
C ASP A 70 -3.31 9.93 6.13
N LYS A 71 -4.17 8.92 5.98
CA LYS A 71 -5.59 9.14 5.70
C LYS A 71 -6.21 9.63 7.01
N GLY A 72 -6.38 10.94 7.16
CA GLY A 72 -6.72 11.68 8.39
C GLY A 72 -7.90 11.22 9.28
N ASN A 73 -8.51 10.06 9.02
CA ASN A 73 -9.58 9.45 9.79
C ASN A 73 -9.15 8.20 10.60
N ALA A 74 -7.86 7.91 10.71
CA ALA A 74 -7.38 6.78 11.52
C ALA A 74 -7.09 7.22 12.96
N VAL A 75 -7.47 6.39 13.94
CA VAL A 75 -7.12 6.50 15.39
C VAL A 75 -5.59 6.55 15.64
N TRP A 76 -4.80 6.33 14.59
CA TRP A 76 -3.34 6.29 14.54
C TRP A 76 -2.76 7.37 13.59
N SER A 77 -3.49 8.47 13.35
CA SER A 77 -2.95 9.64 12.66
C SER A 77 -1.76 10.22 13.43
N GLY A 78 -0.75 10.71 12.73
CA GLY A 78 0.45 11.30 13.34
C GLY A 78 1.55 10.31 13.72
N ARG A 79 1.46 9.03 13.32
CA ARG A 79 2.57 8.04 13.45
C ARG A 79 3.11 7.54 12.12
N GLY A 80 3.07 8.40 11.11
CA GLY A 80 3.55 8.10 9.77
C GLY A 80 5.06 7.81 9.74
N VAL A 81 5.85 8.55 10.53
CA VAL A 81 7.31 8.42 10.59
C VAL A 81 7.71 7.09 11.21
N GLU A 82 7.18 6.74 12.37
CA GLU A 82 7.53 5.51 13.11
C GLU A 82 7.12 4.26 12.34
N LYS A 83 5.95 4.29 11.69
CA LYS A 83 5.51 3.19 10.80
C LYS A 83 6.43 3.04 9.60
N SER A 84 6.78 4.16 8.96
CA SER A 84 7.65 4.16 7.79
C SER A 84 9.06 3.71 8.16
N GLU A 85 9.59 4.17 9.29
CA GLU A 85 10.90 3.77 9.79
C GLU A 85 10.95 2.27 10.11
N THR A 86 9.98 1.77 10.90
CA THR A 86 9.91 0.34 11.24
C THR A 86 9.79 -0.53 9.99
N ALA A 87 9.00 -0.09 9.00
CA ALA A 87 8.84 -0.80 7.74
C ALA A 87 10.10 -0.74 6.86
N ALA A 88 10.79 0.41 6.81
CA ALA A 88 12.04 0.56 6.08
C ALA A 88 13.14 -0.33 6.66
N ILE A 89 13.31 -0.34 7.99
CA ILE A 89 14.24 -1.23 8.70
C ILE A 89 13.92 -2.70 8.39
N GLY A 90 12.65 -3.10 8.54
CA GLY A 90 12.23 -4.48 8.29
C GLY A 90 12.47 -4.94 6.85
N ARG A 91 12.33 -4.04 5.87
CA ARG A 91 12.63 -4.31 4.45
C ARG A 91 14.13 -4.38 4.18
N ALA A 92 14.92 -3.44 4.70
CA ALA A 92 16.37 -3.42 4.52
C ALA A 92 17.01 -4.68 5.11
N LEU A 93 16.59 -5.09 6.32
CA LEU A 93 17.04 -6.34 6.94
C LEU A 93 16.59 -7.58 6.15
N ALA A 94 15.40 -7.58 5.56
CA ALA A 94 14.99 -8.68 4.69
C ALA A 94 15.83 -8.78 3.42
N HIS A 95 16.25 -7.64 2.85
CA HIS A 95 17.17 -7.61 1.71
C HIS A 95 18.58 -8.07 2.11
N ALA A 96 19.02 -7.76 3.33
CA ALA A 96 20.30 -8.19 3.88
C ALA A 96 20.34 -9.66 4.35
N GLY A 97 19.28 -10.46 4.17
CA GLY A 97 19.27 -11.88 4.54
C GLY A 97 18.55 -12.23 5.84
N TYR A 98 17.97 -11.27 6.55
CA TYR A 98 17.29 -11.46 7.84
C TYR A 98 15.77 -11.44 7.73
N GLY A 99 15.22 -11.79 6.57
CA GLY A 99 13.79 -11.87 6.29
C GLY A 99 13.13 -13.19 6.74
N THR A 100 11.80 -13.20 6.82
CA THR A 100 11.01 -14.40 7.18
C THR A 100 11.33 -15.59 6.28
N GLN A 101 11.61 -15.37 4.99
CA GLN A 101 11.94 -16.44 4.03
C GLN A 101 13.20 -17.22 4.40
N PHE A 102 14.09 -16.66 5.24
CA PHE A 102 15.31 -17.32 5.70
C PHE A 102 15.12 -17.97 7.09
N ALA A 103 13.93 -17.90 7.67
CA ALA A 103 13.64 -18.40 9.02
C ALA A 103 13.36 -19.93 9.09
N GLY A 104 13.64 -20.68 8.02
CA GLY A 104 13.47 -22.14 8.01
C GLY A 104 12.02 -22.62 8.08
N VAL A 105 11.07 -21.80 7.60
CA VAL A 105 9.66 -22.19 7.51
C VAL A 105 9.52 -23.41 6.61
N LYS A 106 9.17 -24.57 7.18
CA LYS A 106 8.72 -25.73 6.38
C LYS A 106 7.31 -25.43 5.90
N ASP A 107 7.12 -25.32 4.59
CA ASP A 107 5.80 -25.21 3.97
C ASP A 107 4.95 -26.43 4.34
N THR A 108 4.08 -26.29 5.33
CA THR A 108 3.08 -27.32 5.69
C THR A 108 1.78 -27.16 4.89
N THR A 109 1.74 -26.27 3.90
CA THR A 109 0.60 -26.08 3.01
C THR A 109 1.05 -26.20 1.56
N SER A 110 1.32 -27.43 1.12
CA SER A 110 1.34 -27.80 -0.28
C SER A 110 -0.07 -27.65 -0.86
N THR A 111 -0.45 -26.43 -1.23
CA THR A 111 -1.37 -26.23 -2.34
C THR A 111 -0.48 -25.86 -3.53
N PRO A 112 -0.48 -26.63 -4.64
CA PRO A 112 0.41 -26.35 -5.76
C PRO A 112 -0.06 -25.06 -6.44
N ALA A 113 0.50 -23.93 -6.04
CA ALA A 113 0.41 -22.70 -6.80
C ALA A 113 1.39 -22.85 -7.96
N THR A 114 0.83 -23.10 -9.14
CA THR A 114 1.52 -23.16 -10.43
C THR A 114 2.62 -22.11 -10.50
N SER A 115 3.82 -22.61 -10.74
CA SER A 115 5.00 -21.88 -11.11
C SER A 115 4.74 -21.03 -12.36
N GLU A 116 4.81 -19.72 -12.25
CA GLU A 116 5.37 -18.91 -13.33
C GLU A 116 6.38 -17.91 -12.78
N ASN A 117 7.63 -18.28 -13.06
CA ASN A 117 8.85 -17.52 -13.02
C ASN A 117 8.64 -16.09 -13.57
N ARG A 118 8.75 -15.07 -12.72
CA ARG A 118 8.79 -13.66 -13.14
C ARG A 118 10.00 -12.95 -12.52
N LEU A 119 11.16 -13.57 -12.69
CA LEU A 119 12.46 -12.91 -12.60
C LEU A 119 12.94 -12.82 -14.05
N ASP A 120 12.73 -11.65 -14.68
CA ASP A 120 13.37 -11.14 -15.92
C ASP A 120 12.46 -10.17 -16.67
N ARG A 121 12.15 -9.03 -16.05
CA ARG A 121 11.80 -7.82 -16.81
C ARG A 121 12.49 -6.61 -16.22
N ALA A 122 13.43 -6.06 -16.98
CA ALA A 122 13.91 -4.68 -16.84
C ALA A 122 12.73 -3.70 -16.71
N PRO A 123 12.90 -2.52 -16.08
CA PRO A 123 11.80 -1.60 -15.83
C PRO A 123 11.36 -0.94 -17.15
N THR A 124 10.47 -1.60 -17.89
CA THR A 124 9.65 -0.90 -18.89
C THR A 124 8.59 -0.09 -18.16
N SER A 125 8.60 1.22 -18.40
CA SER A 125 7.67 2.23 -17.90
C SER A 125 6.26 1.67 -17.64
N VAL A 126 5.85 1.64 -16.38
CA VAL A 126 4.53 1.11 -16.01
C VAL A 126 3.48 2.19 -16.22
N ALA A 127 2.79 2.11 -17.36
CA ALA A 127 1.44 2.64 -17.51
C ALA A 127 0.51 2.05 -16.42
N PRO A 128 -0.58 2.74 -16.02
CA PRO A 128 -1.36 2.33 -14.87
C PRO A 128 -2.06 0.99 -15.12
N ARG A 129 -1.81 0.02 -14.23
CA ARG A 129 -2.39 -1.32 -14.30
C ARG A 129 -3.88 -1.28 -13.97
N ARG A 130 -4.67 -1.66 -14.98
CA ARG A 130 -6.10 -1.99 -14.91
C ARG A 130 -6.24 -3.29 -14.10
N ASN A 131 -6.73 -3.20 -12.87
CA ASN A 131 -7.13 -4.39 -12.09
C ASN A 131 -8.55 -4.79 -12.51
N GLY A 132 -8.65 -5.87 -13.27
CA GLY A 132 -9.87 -6.64 -13.44
C GLY A 132 -10.02 -7.63 -12.29
N SER A 133 -10.82 -7.25 -11.30
CA SER A 133 -11.65 -8.18 -10.54
C SER A 133 -13.08 -7.76 -10.85
N ALA A 134 -13.94 -8.68 -11.28
CA ALA A 134 -15.34 -8.43 -11.64
C ALA A 134 -15.97 -7.45 -10.65
N SER A 135 -16.11 -6.20 -11.09
CA SER A 135 -16.51 -5.09 -10.27
C SER A 135 -17.99 -5.27 -9.98
N SER A 136 -18.34 -5.36 -8.70
CA SER A 136 -19.63 -4.85 -8.28
C SER A 136 -19.67 -3.39 -8.76
N ASP A 137 -20.39 -3.12 -9.85
CA ASP A 137 -20.51 -1.78 -10.47
C ASP A 137 -21.56 -0.93 -9.72
N ASP A 138 -21.68 -1.24 -8.42
CA ASP A 138 -22.71 -0.76 -7.52
C ASP A 138 -22.16 0.42 -6.74
N LEU A 139 -22.86 1.55 -6.84
CA LEU A 139 -22.49 2.77 -6.14
C LEU A 139 -22.75 2.71 -4.63
N ARG A 140 -23.36 1.62 -4.14
CA ARG A 140 -23.44 1.31 -2.71
C ARG A 140 -22.11 0.77 -2.15
N ASP A 141 -21.23 0.26 -3.01
CA ASP A 141 -19.89 -0.12 -2.62
C ASP A 141 -19.04 1.13 -2.34
N LYS A 142 -18.43 1.19 -1.15
CA LYS A 142 -17.69 2.38 -0.68
C LYS A 142 -16.49 2.71 -1.56
N ASP A 143 -15.80 1.72 -2.13
CA ASP A 143 -14.63 1.93 -2.99
C ASP A 143 -15.06 2.38 -4.39
N VAL A 144 -16.21 1.92 -4.88
CA VAL A 144 -16.79 2.35 -6.16
C VAL A 144 -17.36 3.75 -6.05
N ALA A 145 -18.07 4.05 -4.96
CA ALA A 145 -18.57 5.39 -4.61
C ALA A 145 -17.42 6.41 -4.50
N SER A 146 -16.35 6.06 -3.80
CA SER A 146 -15.19 6.94 -3.64
C SER A 146 -14.53 7.25 -4.98
N ARG A 147 -14.36 6.23 -5.84
CA ARG A 147 -13.85 6.41 -7.20
C ARG A 147 -14.82 7.20 -8.10
N PHE A 148 -16.13 7.11 -7.87
CA PHE A 148 -17.15 7.92 -8.54
C PHE A 148 -16.97 9.40 -8.27
N ILE A 149 -16.99 9.79 -7.02
CA ILE A 149 -16.86 11.18 -6.61
C ILE A 149 -15.50 11.73 -7.03
N GLN A 150 -14.41 10.97 -6.84
CA GLN A 150 -13.07 11.42 -7.21
C GLN A 150 -12.92 11.73 -8.70
N ARG A 151 -13.57 10.95 -9.57
CA ARG A 151 -13.55 11.20 -11.03
C ARG A 151 -14.21 12.54 -11.37
N TRP A 152 -15.35 12.84 -10.77
CA TRP A 152 -16.10 14.08 -11.05
C TRP A 152 -15.44 15.31 -10.42
N ARG A 153 -14.82 15.17 -9.25
CA ARG A 153 -13.95 16.21 -8.67
C ARG A 153 -12.77 16.57 -9.56
N ALA A 154 -12.18 15.59 -10.25
CA ALA A 154 -11.10 15.85 -11.21
C ALA A 154 -11.57 16.67 -12.43
N GLN A 155 -12.88 16.75 -12.66
CA GLN A 155 -13.51 17.59 -13.69
C GLN A 155 -14.09 18.88 -13.10
N ALA A 156 -13.62 19.28 -11.90
CA ALA A 156 -14.03 20.48 -11.18
C ALA A 156 -15.50 20.54 -10.72
N LEU A 157 -16.22 19.40 -10.68
CA LEU A 157 -17.54 19.34 -10.04
C LEU A 157 -17.40 19.14 -8.53
N SER A 158 -18.21 19.87 -7.78
CA SER A 158 -18.36 19.65 -6.33
C SER A 158 -19.24 18.43 -6.05
N ASP A 159 -19.05 17.80 -4.88
CA ASP A 159 -19.87 16.66 -4.44
C ASP A 159 -21.36 16.98 -4.43
N SER A 160 -21.73 18.20 -4.05
CA SER A 160 -23.11 18.68 -4.04
C SER A 160 -23.71 18.74 -5.44
N GLU A 161 -22.94 19.15 -6.45
CA GLU A 161 -23.41 19.19 -7.83
C GLU A 161 -23.58 17.79 -8.41
N VAL A 162 -22.67 16.88 -8.07
CA VAL A 162 -22.77 15.48 -8.46
C VAL A 162 -24.02 14.82 -7.85
N LEU A 163 -24.31 15.09 -6.58
CA LEU A 163 -25.52 14.59 -5.92
C LEU A 163 -26.79 15.23 -6.48
N ALA A 164 -26.77 16.53 -6.78
CA ALA A 164 -27.87 17.24 -7.42
C ALA A 164 -28.17 16.68 -8.82
N ALA A 165 -27.14 16.39 -9.62
CA ALA A 165 -27.27 15.78 -10.94
C ALA A 165 -27.89 14.37 -10.89
N LEU A 166 -27.65 13.64 -9.82
CA LEU A 166 -28.25 12.34 -9.57
C LEU A 166 -29.64 12.42 -8.91
N GLY A 167 -30.06 13.60 -8.45
CA GLY A 167 -31.33 13.80 -7.74
C GLY A 167 -31.40 13.07 -6.39
N VAL A 168 -30.25 12.83 -5.74
CA VAL A 168 -30.16 12.11 -4.47
C VAL A 168 -29.47 12.96 -3.42
N THR A 169 -29.76 12.72 -2.14
CA THR A 169 -29.04 13.40 -1.04
C THR A 169 -27.79 12.63 -0.61
N LYS A 170 -27.78 11.32 -0.86
CA LYS A 170 -26.65 10.43 -0.60
C LYS A 170 -26.45 9.48 -1.76
N LEU A 171 -25.19 9.22 -2.11
CA LEU A 171 -24.84 8.33 -3.23
C LEU A 171 -25.34 6.89 -3.04
N SER A 172 -25.53 6.45 -1.79
CA SER A 172 -26.10 5.14 -1.45
C SER A 172 -27.58 4.98 -1.84
N GLU A 173 -28.30 6.08 -2.08
CA GLU A 173 -29.70 6.07 -2.54
C GLU A 173 -29.81 5.72 -4.03
N TRP A 174 -28.69 5.78 -4.76
CA TRP A 174 -28.65 5.47 -6.19
C TRP A 174 -28.61 3.96 -6.44
N THR A 175 -29.60 3.44 -7.15
CA THR A 175 -29.76 1.99 -7.43
C THR A 175 -29.58 1.60 -8.89
N LYS A 176 -29.50 2.58 -9.81
CA LYS A 176 -29.44 2.34 -11.26
C LYS A 176 -28.04 1.96 -11.78
N GLY A 177 -27.10 1.71 -10.87
CA GLY A 177 -25.72 1.31 -11.18
C GLY A 177 -24.83 2.46 -11.66
N ARG A 178 -23.53 2.17 -11.80
CA ARG A 178 -22.50 3.16 -12.11
C ARG A 178 -22.69 3.88 -13.45
N LYS A 179 -22.97 3.14 -14.52
CA LYS A 179 -23.08 3.72 -15.87
C LYS A 179 -24.19 4.76 -15.98
N ALA A 180 -25.37 4.43 -15.44
CA ALA A 180 -26.51 5.36 -15.42
C ALA A 180 -26.21 6.62 -14.60
N ALA A 181 -25.41 6.51 -13.53
CA ALA A 181 -24.98 7.68 -12.77
C ALA A 181 -24.02 8.57 -13.56
N ASP A 182 -23.08 7.99 -14.32
CA ASP A 182 -22.21 8.76 -15.18
C ASP A 182 -22.99 9.48 -16.30
N GLU A 183 -23.99 8.82 -16.89
CA GLU A 183 -24.87 9.42 -17.89
C GLU A 183 -25.71 10.57 -17.32
N ALA A 184 -26.27 10.42 -16.12
CA ALA A 184 -27.06 11.46 -15.45
C ALA A 184 -26.24 12.72 -15.15
N VAL A 185 -24.99 12.57 -14.67
CA VAL A 185 -24.11 13.72 -14.42
C VAL A 185 -23.72 14.43 -15.72
N ASN A 186 -23.42 13.67 -16.78
CA ASN A 186 -23.13 14.27 -18.10
C ASN A 186 -24.34 15.01 -18.67
N ALA A 187 -25.55 14.46 -18.56
CA ALA A 187 -26.77 15.10 -19.05
C ALA A 187 -27.06 16.41 -18.30
N TRP A 188 -26.85 16.42 -16.99
CA TRP A 188 -26.98 17.64 -16.17
C TRP A 188 -25.96 18.72 -16.55
N LEU A 189 -24.70 18.32 -16.81
CA LEU A 189 -23.68 19.24 -17.29
C LEU A 189 -24.02 19.83 -18.66
N ALA A 190 -24.52 19.02 -19.58
CA ALA A 190 -24.95 19.48 -20.90
C ALA A 190 -26.09 20.52 -20.79
N GLY A 191 -27.02 20.34 -19.86
CA GLY A 191 -28.10 21.29 -19.57
C GLY A 191 -27.60 22.62 -18.99
N LYS A 192 -26.65 22.59 -18.05
CA LYS A 192 -26.02 23.79 -17.49
C LYS A 192 -25.32 24.63 -18.55
N VAL A 193 -24.55 23.99 -19.44
CA VAL A 193 -23.83 24.69 -20.51
C VAL A 193 -24.79 25.39 -21.47
N SER A 194 -25.96 24.78 -21.76
CA SER A 194 -26.97 25.40 -22.62
C SER A 194 -27.72 26.59 -21.98
N GLU A 195 -27.88 26.63 -20.66
CA GLU A 195 -28.49 27.77 -19.96
C GLU A 195 -27.52 28.96 -19.82
N GLU A 196 -26.21 28.72 -19.82
CA GLU A 196 -25.18 29.76 -19.66
C GLU A 196 -24.76 30.40 -21.00
N THR A 197 -25.16 29.81 -22.13
CA THR A 197 -24.93 30.34 -23.50
C THR A 197 -26.18 30.92 -24.19
N ALA A 198 -27.33 30.98 -23.49
CA ALA A 198 -28.57 31.61 -23.94
C ALA A 198 -28.77 32.98 -23.28
#